data_AF-A0A1G3CLH1-F1
#
_entry.id   AF-A0A1G3CLH1-F1
#
_cell.length_a   1.000
_cell.length_b   1.000
_cell.length_c   1.000
_cell.angle_alpha   90.00
_cell.angle_beta   90.00
_cell.angle_gamma   90.00
#
_symmetry.space_group_name_H-M   'P 1'
#
loop_
_entity.id
_entity.type
_entity.pdbx_description
1 polymer ?
#
loop_
_entity_poly.entity_id
_entity_poly.type
_entity_poly.pdbx_seq_one_letter_code
_entity_poly.pdbx_strand_id
1 'polypeptide(L)'
;GLFYNPNIHPFLEFRRRLKALRVFQESDPIPVIYYEEYGIREYLKNVDYEGDDRCADCYALRLKFTADYAKENGFDAFTSTMLFSVYQNHEQLKMISENLSREHEVNFVYRDYRHLSECSHDIARKKMIYRQGYCGCVFSEYERYKDTTRELYKGNSPYNKENSRKILGTEKELQRCDCFG
;
A
#
# COMPACT_ATOMS: atom_id res chain seq x y z
N GLY A 1 5.85 -10.70 13.14
CA GLY A 1 5.24 -10.04 11.96
C GLY A 1 4.96 -11.08 10.90
N LEU A 2 3.98 -10.82 10.04
CA LEU A 2 3.58 -11.72 8.95
C LEU A 2 3.52 -10.91 7.65
N PHE A 3 4.26 -11.33 6.63
CA PHE A 3 4.16 -10.77 5.28
C PHE A 3 3.39 -11.74 4.40
N TYR A 4 2.08 -11.50 4.25
CA TYR A 4 1.19 -12.21 3.34
C TYR A 4 0.33 -11.17 2.60
N ASN A 5 0.63 -10.98 1.31
CA ASN A 5 0.07 -9.89 0.53
C ASN A 5 -0.18 -10.31 -0.93
N PRO A 6 -1.09 -11.26 -1.18
CA PRO A 6 -1.45 -11.69 -2.53
C PRO A 6 -2.04 -10.56 -3.37
N ASN A 7 -2.46 -9.46 -2.74
CA ASN A 7 -3.06 -8.30 -3.37
C ASN A 7 -2.05 -7.30 -3.96
N ILE A 8 -0.74 -7.40 -3.71
CA ILE A 8 0.20 -6.37 -4.19
C ILE A 8 0.58 -6.67 -5.64
N HIS A 9 0.21 -5.77 -6.53
CA HIS A 9 0.46 -5.80 -7.96
C HIS A 9 0.98 -4.42 -8.43
N PRO A 10 1.84 -4.37 -9.45
CA PRO A 10 2.38 -5.49 -10.21
C PRO A 10 3.53 -6.17 -9.44
N PHE A 11 4.16 -7.19 -10.03
CA PHE A 11 5.25 -7.95 -9.38
C PHE A 11 6.41 -7.07 -8.89
N LEU A 12 6.69 -5.97 -9.61
CA LEU A 12 7.71 -5.00 -9.18
C LEU A 12 7.32 -4.26 -7.89
N GLU A 13 6.04 -3.94 -7.70
CA GLU A 13 5.56 -3.35 -6.45
C GLU A 13 5.65 -4.34 -5.30
N PHE A 14 5.29 -5.62 -5.53
CA PHE A 14 5.43 -6.69 -4.54
C PHE A 14 6.88 -6.79 -4.05
N ARG A 15 7.84 -6.84 -4.98
CA ARG A 15 9.27 -6.86 -4.66
C ARG A 15 9.72 -5.62 -3.90
N ARG A 16 9.22 -4.43 -4.25
CA ARG A 16 9.54 -3.18 -3.55
C ARG A 16 9.06 -3.20 -2.10
N ARG A 17 7.83 -3.65 -1.84
CA ARG A 17 7.28 -3.74 -0.48
C ARG A 17 7.94 -4.83 0.36
N LEU A 18 8.26 -5.98 -0.25
CA LEU A 18 9.05 -7.03 0.41
C LEU A 18 10.44 -6.51 0.82
N LYS A 19 11.14 -5.82 -0.10
CA LYS A 19 12.43 -5.17 0.19
C LYS A 19 12.28 -4.12 1.30
N ALA A 20 11.22 -3.32 1.26
CA ALA A 20 10.95 -2.28 2.27
C ALA A 20 10.87 -2.87 3.69
N LEU A 21 10.17 -3.99 3.85
CA LEU A 21 10.04 -4.66 5.13
C LEU A 21 11.37 -5.26 5.60
N ARG A 22 12.18 -5.82 4.69
CA ARG A 22 13.54 -6.30 5.02
C ARG A 22 14.45 -5.16 5.47
N VAL A 23 14.44 -4.01 4.78
CA VAL A 23 15.19 -2.82 5.19
C VAL A 23 14.72 -2.31 6.56
N PHE A 24 13.40 -2.28 6.80
CA PHE A 24 12.87 -1.93 8.12
C PHE A 24 13.38 -2.88 9.21
N GLN A 25 13.41 -4.19 8.94
CA GLN A 25 13.86 -5.21 9.88
C GLN A 25 15.36 -5.07 10.24
N GLU A 26 16.19 -4.52 9.35
CA GLU A 26 17.60 -4.22 9.65
C GLU A 26 17.74 -3.14 10.72
N SER A 27 16.88 -2.11 10.69
CA SER A 27 16.91 -1.02 11.68
C SER A 27 16.08 -1.30 12.94
N ASP A 28 15.01 -2.07 12.81
CA ASP A 28 14.09 -2.41 13.91
C ASP A 28 13.86 -3.93 13.89
N PRO A 29 14.72 -4.70 14.57
CA PRO A 29 14.65 -6.16 14.54
C PRO A 29 13.34 -6.68 15.15
N ILE A 30 12.47 -7.17 14.27
CA ILE A 30 11.27 -7.92 14.64
C ILE A 30 11.29 -9.27 13.92
N PRO A 31 10.90 -10.39 14.54
CA PRO A 31 10.69 -11.65 13.82
C PRO A 31 9.59 -11.48 12.77
N VAL A 32 9.86 -11.91 11.53
CA VAL A 32 8.89 -11.83 10.43
C VAL A 32 8.87 -13.16 9.69
N ILE A 33 7.67 -13.71 9.49
CA ILE A 33 7.44 -14.82 8.56
C ILE A 33 7.07 -14.24 7.20
N TYR A 34 7.77 -14.69 6.16
CA TYR A 34 7.66 -14.17 4.80
C TYR A 34 6.99 -15.18 3.87
N TYR A 35 5.84 -14.81 3.31
CA TYR A 35 5.21 -15.49 2.18
C TYR A 35 5.56 -14.70 0.91
N GLU A 36 6.56 -15.19 0.17
CA GLU A 36 7.13 -14.48 -0.98
C GLU A 36 6.52 -14.87 -2.33
N GLU A 37 5.50 -15.73 -2.32
CA GLU A 37 4.71 -16.04 -3.52
C GLU A 37 3.86 -14.84 -3.92
N TYR A 38 3.84 -14.50 -5.22
CA TYR A 38 3.20 -13.28 -5.72
C TYR A 38 1.68 -13.25 -5.56
N GLY A 39 1.01 -14.40 -5.57
CA GLY A 39 -0.40 -14.53 -5.18
C GLY A 39 -1.46 -13.96 -6.14
N ILE A 40 -1.12 -13.44 -7.33
CA ILE A 40 -2.14 -12.82 -8.23
C ILE A 40 -3.30 -13.76 -8.61
N ARG A 41 -3.03 -15.05 -8.84
CA ARG A 41 -4.08 -16.02 -9.18
C ARG A 41 -5.00 -16.29 -8.00
N GLU A 42 -4.44 -16.39 -6.80
CA GLU A 42 -5.19 -16.51 -5.55
C GLU A 42 -6.04 -15.27 -5.31
N TYR A 43 -5.45 -14.07 -5.48
CA TYR A 43 -6.15 -12.81 -5.32
C TYR A 43 -7.35 -12.69 -6.26
N LEU A 44 -7.15 -12.92 -7.57
CA LEU A 44 -8.22 -12.84 -8.56
C LEU A 44 -9.31 -13.91 -8.40
N LYS A 45 -9.00 -15.04 -7.76
CA LYS A 45 -9.99 -16.09 -7.46
C LYS A 45 -10.92 -15.71 -6.30
N ASN A 46 -10.44 -14.90 -5.37
CA ASN A 46 -11.14 -14.60 -4.12
C ASN A 46 -11.78 -13.21 -4.09
N VAL A 47 -11.47 -12.35 -5.06
CA VAL A 47 -11.99 -10.99 -5.12
C VAL A 47 -12.98 -10.88 -6.27
N ASP A 48 -14.24 -10.57 -5.93
CA ASP A 48 -15.24 -10.19 -6.92
C ASP A 48 -14.97 -8.75 -7.36
N TYR A 49 -14.44 -8.61 -8.58
CA TYR A 49 -14.10 -7.31 -9.15
C TYR A 49 -15.26 -6.65 -9.89
N GLU A 50 -16.33 -7.39 -10.17
CA GLU A 50 -17.56 -6.87 -10.79
C GLU A 50 -18.56 -6.43 -9.72
N GLY A 51 -18.46 -7.00 -8.52
CA GLY A 51 -19.25 -6.64 -7.35
C GLY A 51 -18.92 -5.26 -6.76
N ASP A 52 -19.78 -4.83 -5.84
CA ASP A 52 -19.73 -3.48 -5.26
C ASP A 52 -18.59 -3.28 -4.24
N ASP A 53 -17.99 -4.36 -3.72
CA ASP A 53 -17.05 -4.28 -2.59
C ASP A 53 -15.87 -5.27 -2.60
N ARG A 54 -15.05 -5.18 -3.65
CA ARG A 54 -13.77 -5.91 -3.78
C ARG A 54 -12.80 -5.73 -2.58
N CYS A 55 -12.94 -4.65 -1.81
CA CYS A 55 -12.06 -4.36 -0.69
C CYS A 55 -12.38 -5.27 0.50
N ALA A 56 -13.67 -5.53 0.75
CA ALA A 56 -14.12 -6.49 1.75
C ALA A 56 -13.48 -7.87 1.52
N ASP A 57 -13.53 -8.36 0.28
CA ASP A 57 -12.94 -9.64 -0.12
C ASP A 57 -11.43 -9.68 0.11
N CYS A 58 -10.74 -8.60 -0.28
CA CYS A 58 -9.30 -8.47 -0.05
C CYS A 58 -8.94 -8.50 1.44
N TYR A 59 -9.74 -7.84 2.29
CA TYR A 59 -9.55 -7.87 3.74
C TYR A 59 -9.79 -9.27 4.28
N ALA A 60 -10.90 -9.91 3.89
CA ALA A 60 -11.26 -11.25 4.33
C ALA A 60 -10.17 -12.26 3.96
N LEU A 61 -9.68 -12.27 2.71
CA LEU A 61 -8.59 -13.13 2.26
C LEU A 61 -7.34 -12.98 3.15
N ARG A 62 -6.89 -11.74 3.37
CA ARG A 62 -5.63 -11.46 4.07
C ARG A 62 -5.75 -11.69 5.58
N LEU A 63 -6.87 -11.31 6.18
CA LEU A 63 -7.11 -11.46 7.62
C LEU A 63 -7.41 -12.90 7.99
N LYS A 64 -8.14 -13.65 7.15
CA LYS A 64 -8.40 -15.07 7.38
C LYS A 64 -7.08 -15.84 7.44
N PHE A 65 -6.21 -15.65 6.45
CA PHE A 65 -4.87 -16.24 6.46
C PHE A 65 -4.08 -15.88 7.73
N THR A 66 -4.18 -14.62 8.17
CA THR A 66 -3.49 -14.15 9.38
C THR A 66 -4.06 -14.80 10.65
N ALA A 67 -5.38 -14.96 10.75
CA ALA A 67 -6.05 -15.58 11.89
C ALA A 67 -5.79 -17.10 11.94
N ASP A 68 -5.86 -17.78 10.80
CA ASP A 68 -5.46 -19.18 10.62
C ASP A 68 -4.02 -19.39 11.12
N TYR A 69 -3.07 -18.61 10.60
CA TYR A 69 -1.68 -18.68 11.02
C TYR A 69 -1.51 -18.43 12.53
N ALA A 70 -2.23 -17.45 13.07
CA ALA A 70 -2.16 -17.12 14.49
C ALA A 70 -2.64 -18.29 15.36
N LYS A 71 -3.76 -18.94 15.00
CA LYS A 71 -4.32 -20.09 15.71
C LYS A 71 -3.38 -21.30 15.64
N GLU A 72 -2.94 -21.66 14.44
CA GLU A 72 -2.08 -22.83 14.21
C GLU A 72 -0.74 -22.75 14.93
N ASN A 73 -0.22 -21.53 15.14
CA ASN A 73 1.08 -21.29 15.77
C ASN A 73 0.98 -20.79 17.22
N GLY A 74 -0.21 -20.83 17.82
CA GLY A 74 -0.41 -20.54 19.25
C GLY A 74 -0.20 -19.08 19.65
N PHE A 75 -0.50 -18.12 18.77
CA PHE A 75 -0.47 -16.69 19.11
C PHE A 75 -1.72 -16.26 19.89
N ASP A 76 -1.56 -15.40 20.89
CA ASP A 76 -2.69 -14.89 21.72
C ASP A 76 -3.63 -13.96 20.96
N ALA A 77 -3.11 -13.28 19.94
CA ALA A 77 -3.83 -12.28 19.18
C ALA A 77 -3.25 -12.03 17.78
N PHE A 78 -4.08 -11.47 16.89
CA PHE A 78 -3.65 -10.94 15.60
C PHE A 78 -4.11 -9.48 15.40
N THR A 79 -3.43 -8.79 14.49
CA THR A 79 -3.75 -7.43 14.05
C THR A 79 -3.21 -7.21 12.63
N SER A 80 -3.42 -6.03 12.05
CA SER A 80 -2.95 -5.71 10.70
C SER A 80 -2.33 -4.33 10.60
N THR A 81 -1.24 -4.23 9.83
CA THR A 81 -0.66 -2.94 9.41
C THR A 81 -1.59 -2.15 8.48
N MET A 82 -2.62 -2.78 7.92
CA MET A 82 -3.68 -2.08 7.16
C MET A 82 -4.38 -1.01 8.01
N LEU A 83 -4.46 -1.19 9.33
CA LEU A 83 -5.01 -0.23 10.30
C LEU A 83 -4.19 1.07 10.44
N PHE A 84 -3.07 1.16 9.74
CA PHE A 84 -2.29 2.40 9.65
C PHE A 84 -2.80 3.33 8.53
N SER A 85 -3.52 2.81 7.54
CA SER A 85 -3.85 3.55 6.32
C SER A 85 -5.09 4.41 6.48
N VAL A 86 -4.93 5.72 6.26
CA VAL A 86 -6.05 6.69 6.19
C VAL A 86 -7.06 6.40 5.07
N TYR A 87 -6.68 5.60 4.07
CA TYR A 87 -7.52 5.26 2.92
C TYR A 87 -8.31 3.96 3.07
N GLN A 88 -8.01 3.12 4.07
CA GLN A 88 -8.71 1.84 4.23
C GLN A 88 -9.99 2.06 5.04
N ASN A 89 -11.02 1.27 4.77
CA ASN A 89 -12.25 1.27 5.55
C ASN A 89 -12.01 0.51 6.86
N HIS A 90 -11.74 1.25 7.94
CA HIS A 90 -11.41 0.68 9.25
C HIS A 90 -12.58 -0.07 9.87
N GLU A 91 -13.79 0.45 9.73
CA GLU A 91 -15.02 -0.14 10.26
C GLU A 91 -15.23 -1.52 9.65
N GLN A 92 -15.10 -1.64 8.33
CA GLN A 92 -15.19 -2.90 7.63
C GLN A 92 -14.07 -3.87 8.01
N LEU A 93 -12.83 -3.39 8.06
CA LEU A 93 -11.67 -4.19 8.44
C LEU A 93 -11.82 -4.73 9.86
N LYS A 94 -12.28 -3.88 10.79
CA LYS A 94 -12.57 -4.25 12.18
C LYS A 94 -13.69 -5.29 12.25
N MET A 95 -14.82 -5.08 11.57
CA MET A 95 -15.93 -6.03 11.54
C MET A 95 -15.50 -7.41 11.04
N ILE A 96 -14.76 -7.47 9.92
CA ILE A 96 -14.22 -8.72 9.37
C ILE A 96 -13.27 -9.39 10.36
N SER A 97 -12.37 -8.62 10.97
CA SER A 97 -11.41 -9.14 11.94
C SER A 97 -12.06 -9.66 13.22
N GLU A 98 -13.13 -9.01 13.71
CA GLU A 98 -13.89 -9.47 14.87
C GLU A 98 -14.67 -10.75 14.58
N ASN A 99 -15.20 -10.91 13.36
CA ASN A 99 -15.82 -12.16 12.93
C ASN A 99 -14.79 -13.30 12.92
N LEU A 100 -13.64 -13.09 12.29
CA LEU A 100 -12.55 -14.08 12.25
C LEU A 100 -11.99 -14.37 13.65
N SER A 101 -11.93 -13.37 14.53
CA SER A 101 -11.52 -13.58 15.92
C SER A 101 -12.39 -14.60 16.64
N ARG A 102 -13.72 -14.55 16.43
CA ARG A 102 -14.67 -15.53 16.97
C ARG A 102 -14.55 -16.89 16.30
N GLU A 103 -14.44 -16.93 14.98
CA GLU A 103 -14.35 -18.18 14.20
C GLU A 103 -13.09 -18.99 14.53
N HIS A 104 -11.95 -18.32 14.66
CA HIS A 104 -10.65 -18.99 14.90
C HIS A 104 -10.29 -19.07 16.39
N GLU A 105 -11.09 -18.47 17.27
CA GLU A 105 -10.83 -18.32 18.72
C GLU A 105 -9.44 -17.72 19.01
N VAL A 106 -9.10 -16.64 18.32
CA VAL A 106 -7.87 -15.85 18.52
C VAL A 106 -8.24 -14.39 18.66
N ASN A 107 -7.72 -13.68 19.65
CA ASN A 107 -8.12 -12.29 19.89
C ASN A 107 -7.72 -11.39 18.71
N PHE A 108 -8.63 -10.50 18.30
CA PHE A 108 -8.26 -9.41 17.40
C PHE A 108 -7.92 -8.14 18.19
N VAL A 109 -6.76 -7.54 17.90
CA VAL A 109 -6.34 -6.27 18.50
C VAL A 109 -6.53 -5.15 17.50
N TYR A 110 -7.57 -4.35 17.68
CA TYR A 110 -7.76 -3.11 16.94
C TYR A 110 -6.97 -1.98 17.57
N ARG A 111 -6.20 -1.24 16.75
CA ARG A 111 -5.57 0.03 17.15
C ARG A 111 -5.59 1.00 15.97
N ASP A 112 -6.01 2.23 16.24
CA ASP A 112 -6.05 3.29 15.22
C ASP A 112 -4.78 4.13 15.26
N TYR A 113 -3.93 3.94 14.24
CA TYR A 113 -2.68 4.67 14.09
C TYR A 113 -2.71 5.70 12.96
N ARG A 114 -3.89 6.04 12.41
CA ARG A 114 -4.02 6.99 11.30
C ARG A 114 -3.45 8.37 11.63
N HIS A 115 -3.53 8.79 12.90
CA HIS A 115 -2.95 10.03 13.39
C HIS A 115 -1.41 10.10 13.26
N LEU A 116 -0.72 8.97 13.10
CA LEU A 116 0.73 8.90 12.88
C LEU A 116 1.10 8.90 11.39
N SER A 117 0.13 8.95 10.48
CA SER A 117 0.37 8.84 9.05
C SER A 117 1.33 9.92 8.55
N GLU A 118 1.12 11.18 8.94
CA GLU A 118 1.97 12.29 8.50
C GLU A 118 3.42 12.16 9.00
N CYS A 119 3.63 11.90 10.29
CA CYS A 119 4.98 11.79 10.84
C CYS A 119 5.74 10.56 10.34
N SER A 120 5.03 9.50 9.93
CA SER A 120 5.65 8.32 9.32
C SER A 120 6.37 8.62 8.01
N HIS A 121 5.99 9.70 7.31
CA HIS A 121 6.63 10.11 6.05
C HIS A 121 8.09 10.46 6.28
N ASP A 122 8.38 11.21 7.33
CA ASP A 122 9.73 11.64 7.67
C ASP A 122 10.55 10.49 8.24
N ILE A 123 9.92 9.60 9.02
CA ILE A 123 10.57 8.38 9.52
C ILE A 123 11.01 7.49 8.35
N ALA A 124 10.10 7.21 7.42
CA ALA A 124 10.41 6.39 6.25
C ALA A 124 11.50 7.01 5.38
N ARG A 125 11.49 8.35 5.20
CA ARG A 125 12.54 9.08 4.47
C ARG A 125 13.90 8.93 5.15
N LYS A 126 13.98 9.17 6.47
CA LYS A 126 15.22 9.06 7.26
C LYS A 126 15.77 7.64 7.24
N LYS A 127 14.90 6.63 7.22
CA LYS A 127 15.27 5.20 7.17
C LYS A 127 15.43 4.65 5.74
N MET A 128 15.28 5.49 4.70
CA MET A 128 15.29 5.07 3.29
C MET A 128 14.31 3.92 2.97
N ILE A 129 13.19 3.84 3.69
CA ILE A 129 12.17 2.82 3.50
C ILE A 129 11.26 3.24 2.35
N TYR A 130 11.05 2.32 1.40
CA TYR A 130 10.10 2.53 0.31
C TYR A 130 8.69 2.77 0.85
N ARG A 131 8.06 3.84 0.35
CA ARG A 131 6.67 4.20 0.67
C ARG A 131 5.75 3.81 -0.47
N GLN A 132 4.75 3.00 -0.15
CA GLN A 132 3.70 2.64 -1.10
C GLN A 132 2.87 3.88 -1.51
N GLY A 133 2.55 3.99 -2.80
CA GLY A 133 1.75 5.09 -3.33
C GLY A 133 0.24 4.79 -3.46
N TYR A 134 -0.17 3.56 -3.23
CA TYR A 134 -1.54 3.06 -3.44
C TYR A 134 -1.74 1.74 -2.67
N CYS A 135 -2.98 1.22 -2.59
CA CYS A 135 -3.31 0.00 -1.84
C CYS A 135 -2.46 -1.21 -2.29
N GLY A 136 -2.20 -1.33 -3.58
CA GLY A 136 -1.40 -2.40 -4.18
C GLY A 136 -2.22 -3.28 -5.11
N CYS A 137 -3.55 -3.37 -4.97
CA CYS A 137 -4.33 -4.21 -5.88
C CYS A 137 -4.32 -3.69 -7.31
N VAL A 138 -4.47 -4.62 -8.26
CA VAL A 138 -4.48 -4.33 -9.70
C VAL A 138 -5.54 -3.29 -10.06
N PHE A 139 -6.67 -3.29 -9.36
CA PHE A 139 -7.73 -2.29 -9.54
C PHE A 139 -7.30 -0.89 -9.06
N SER A 140 -6.62 -0.79 -7.92
CA SER A 140 -6.07 0.49 -7.45
C SER A 140 -4.91 1.00 -8.30
N GLU A 141 -4.15 0.09 -8.93
CA GLU A 141 -3.17 0.46 -9.96
C GLU A 141 -3.87 0.99 -11.22
N TYR A 142 -4.88 0.27 -11.71
CA TYR A 142 -5.69 0.68 -12.86
C TYR A 142 -6.31 2.06 -12.63
N GLU A 143 -6.95 2.30 -11.49
CA GLU A 143 -7.56 3.60 -11.16
C GLU A 143 -6.56 4.76 -11.18
N ARG A 144 -5.31 4.48 -10.77
CA ARG A 144 -4.21 5.46 -10.75
C ARG A 144 -3.72 5.80 -12.16
N TYR A 145 -3.67 4.82 -13.06
CA TYR A 145 -3.10 4.97 -14.41
C TYR A 145 -4.13 4.88 -15.55
N LYS A 146 -5.44 4.96 -15.24
CA LYS A 146 -6.53 4.89 -16.22
C LYS A 146 -6.42 5.94 -17.33
N ASP A 147 -5.86 7.10 -17.00
CA ASP A 147 -5.54 8.14 -17.97
C ASP A 147 -4.20 7.80 -18.64
N THR A 148 -4.30 7.04 -19.72
CA THR A 148 -3.14 6.60 -20.49
C THR A 148 -2.46 7.73 -21.25
N THR A 149 -3.00 8.95 -21.23
CA THR A 149 -2.48 10.09 -22.01
C THR A 149 -1.48 10.96 -21.26
N ARG A 150 -1.43 10.89 -19.92
CA ARG A 150 -0.60 11.76 -19.07
C ARG A 150 0.89 11.68 -19.39
N GLU A 151 1.38 10.47 -19.62
CA GLU A 151 2.81 10.17 -19.78
C GLU A 151 3.14 9.74 -21.22
N LEU A 152 2.24 9.99 -22.19
CA LEU A 152 2.54 9.69 -23.58
C LEU A 152 3.63 10.63 -24.10
N TYR A 153 4.58 10.05 -24.82
CA TYR A 153 5.55 10.79 -25.59
C TYR A 153 4.83 11.71 -26.58
N LYS A 154 4.92 13.03 -26.34
CA LYS A 154 4.19 14.04 -27.13
C LYS A 154 4.82 14.33 -28.51
N GLY A 155 5.94 13.69 -28.83
CA GLY A 155 6.70 13.93 -30.06
C GLY A 155 7.18 15.38 -30.22
N ASN A 156 7.85 15.65 -31.34
CA ASN A 156 8.20 17.01 -31.78
C ASN A 156 7.13 17.59 -32.72
N SER A 157 5.84 17.51 -32.37
CA SER A 157 4.78 18.08 -33.19
C SER A 157 4.88 19.63 -33.21
N PRO A 158 4.78 20.29 -34.38
CA PRO A 158 4.73 21.76 -34.47
C PRO A 158 3.61 22.38 -33.64
N TYR A 159 2.49 21.66 -33.48
CA TYR A 159 1.33 22.06 -32.68
C TYR A 159 1.63 22.13 -31.16
N ASN A 160 2.62 21.36 -30.68
CA ASN A 160 3.01 21.35 -29.27
C ASN A 160 4.01 22.45 -28.89
N LYS A 161 4.56 23.19 -29.87
CA LYS A 161 5.50 24.30 -29.63
C LYS A 161 4.80 25.60 -29.21
N GLU A 162 3.54 25.81 -29.56
CA GLU A 162 2.79 27.01 -29.16
C GLU A 162 2.35 26.98 -27.69
N ASN A 163 2.04 25.79 -27.16
CA ASN A 163 1.69 25.64 -25.74
C ASN A 163 2.92 25.67 -24.80
N SER A 164 4.09 25.20 -25.24
CA SER A 164 5.31 25.30 -24.43
C SER A 164 5.82 26.74 -24.30
N ARG A 165 5.62 27.58 -25.33
CA ARG A 165 5.95 29.02 -25.28
C ARG A 165 5.01 29.83 -24.38
N LYS A 166 3.74 29.44 -24.23
CA LYS A 166 2.81 30.08 -23.27
C LYS A 166 3.15 29.78 -21.81
N ILE A 167 3.69 28.59 -21.51
CA ILE A 167 4.08 28.21 -20.14
C ILE A 167 5.43 28.84 -19.74
N LEU A 168 6.32 29.06 -20.71
CA LEU A 168 7.61 29.74 -20.51
C LEU A 168 7.52 31.28 -20.55
N GLY A 169 6.34 31.86 -20.80
CA GLY A 169 6.13 33.31 -20.88
C GLY A 169 5.76 33.98 -19.56
N THR A 170 5.64 33.25 -18.45
CA THR A 170 5.60 33.85 -17.12
C THR A 170 6.97 33.73 -16.47
N GLU A 171 7.89 34.60 -16.85
CA GLU A 171 9.04 34.94 -16.03
C GLU A 171 8.52 35.55 -14.73
N LYS A 172 8.22 34.72 -13.73
CA LYS A 172 8.43 35.12 -12.35
C LYS A 172 9.87 34.78 -12.03
N GLU A 173 10.69 35.81 -11.91
CA GLU A 173 12.05 35.75 -11.37
C GLU A 173 12.07 34.84 -10.14
N LEU A 174 12.68 33.67 -10.30
CA LEU A 174 13.06 32.82 -9.17
C LEU A 174 14.24 33.50 -8.49
N GLN A 175 13.93 34.27 -7.45
CA GLN A 175 14.92 34.74 -6.48
C GLN A 175 15.68 33.51 -5.94
N ARG A 176 16.98 33.44 -6.25
CA ARG A 176 17.88 32.44 -5.66
C ARG A 176 17.96 32.70 -4.16
N CYS A 177 17.62 31.68 -3.37
CA CYS A 177 17.86 31.67 -1.94
C CYS A 177 19.28 31.14 -1.71
N ASP A 178 20.22 32.02 -1.35
CA ASP A 178 21.57 31.65 -0.93
C ASP A 178 21.55 31.19 0.53
N CYS A 179 21.48 29.87 0.75
CA CYS A 179 21.56 29.26 2.08
C CYS A 179 22.94 28.64 2.38
N PHE A 180 24.02 29.14 1.76
CA PHE A 180 25.38 28.86 2.21
C PHE A 180 26.19 30.16 2.21
N GLY A 181 26.04 30.89 3.33
CA GLY A 181 26.93 31.93 3.82
C GLY A 181 27.13 31.72 5.30
#